data_AF-A0A9D8Y0Z4-F1
#
_entry.id   AF-A0A9D8Y0Z4-F1
#
_cell.length_a   1.000
_cell.length_b   1.000
_cell.length_c   1.000
_cell.angle_alpha   90.00
_cell.angle_beta   90.00
_cell.angle_gamma   90.00
#
_symmetry.space_group_name_H-M   'P 1'
#
loop_
_entity.id
_entity.type
_entity.pdbx_description
1 polymer ?
#
loop_
_entity_poly.entity_id
_entity_poly.type
_entity_poly.pdbx_seq_one_letter_code
_entity_poly.pdbx_strand_id
1 'polypeptide(L)'
;NLQERADHIYRKQLFGIAISPLTAEMSRRTLYCAKDASGKYSIVHFDRPEGNILYPNIPHSFGKDGKCRFCPAKENKEFCDPAYPFIETRDPKGFFNMTFDVVIGNPPYQMDDGGNKASASPLYDKFVENAKRLDPKYLVMIIPAKWYAGGKGLDSFRAKMLKDGHITEIIDFPNAKDVFPDISLGGGACIFLRERERERIAVDSLA
;
A
#
# COMPACT_ATOMS: atom_id res chain seq x y z
N ASN A 1 15.09 14.60 -26.61
CA ASN A 1 14.55 13.47 -27.40
C ASN A 1 13.35 12.86 -26.65
N LEU A 2 12.34 12.30 -27.32
CA LEU A 2 11.20 11.63 -26.65
C LEU A 2 11.64 10.35 -25.90
N GLN A 3 12.54 9.56 -26.50
CA GLN A 3 13.02 8.31 -25.90
C GLN A 3 13.82 8.58 -24.61
N GLU A 4 14.71 9.57 -24.62
CA GLU A 4 15.47 9.98 -23.42
C GLU A 4 14.55 10.37 -22.26
N ARG A 5 13.44 11.05 -22.56
CA ARG A 5 12.45 11.45 -21.55
C ARG A 5 11.72 10.22 -21.00
N ALA A 6 11.30 9.30 -21.86
CA ALA A 6 10.70 8.05 -21.44
C ALA A 6 11.67 7.25 -20.56
N ASP A 7 12.89 7.03 -21.04
CA ASP A 7 13.93 6.32 -20.29
C ASP A 7 14.14 6.95 -18.90
N HIS A 8 14.18 8.28 -18.82
CA HIS A 8 14.31 8.98 -17.55
C HIS A 8 13.11 8.75 -16.63
N ILE A 9 11.88 8.97 -17.10
CA ILE A 9 10.66 8.82 -16.30
C ILE A 9 10.52 7.39 -15.79
N TYR A 10 10.57 6.40 -16.68
CA TYR A 10 10.30 5.01 -16.32
C TYR A 10 11.42 4.40 -15.47
N ARG A 11 12.69 4.75 -15.72
CA ARG A 11 13.83 4.14 -15.00
C ARG A 11 14.19 4.87 -13.72
N LYS A 12 13.87 6.17 -13.59
CA LYS A 12 14.34 7.02 -12.48
C LYS A 12 13.24 7.60 -11.62
N GLN A 13 11.99 7.63 -12.08
CA GLN A 13 10.89 8.29 -11.34
C GLN A 13 9.75 7.33 -10.98
N LEU A 14 9.50 6.30 -11.80
CA LEU A 14 8.40 5.36 -11.58
C LEU A 14 8.89 4.05 -10.96
N PHE A 15 8.30 3.72 -9.81
CA PHE A 15 8.56 2.50 -9.07
C PHE A 15 7.25 1.96 -8.50
N GLY A 16 7.16 0.65 -8.32
CA GLY A 16 5.97 0.02 -7.78
C GLY A 16 6.29 -1.29 -7.07
N ILE A 17 5.50 -1.58 -6.05
CA ILE A 17 5.47 -2.90 -5.41
C ILE A 17 4.07 -3.48 -5.61
N ALA A 18 4.02 -4.58 -6.36
CA ALA A 18 2.77 -5.27 -6.62
C ALA A 18 2.38 -6.14 -5.42
N ILE A 19 1.08 -6.44 -5.32
CA ILE A 19 0.52 -7.27 -4.24
C ILE A 19 0.38 -8.74 -4.64
N SER A 20 0.55 -9.06 -5.92
CA SER A 20 0.51 -10.42 -6.46
C SER A 20 1.35 -10.52 -7.74
N PRO A 21 1.75 -11.73 -8.18
CA PRO A 21 2.44 -11.91 -9.46
C PRO A 21 1.62 -11.36 -10.62
N LEU A 22 0.31 -11.63 -10.64
CA LEU A 22 -0.58 -11.17 -11.70
C LEU A 22 -0.63 -9.63 -11.79
N THR A 23 -0.76 -8.95 -10.65
CA THR A 23 -0.80 -7.47 -10.63
C THR A 23 0.53 -6.85 -11.05
N ALA A 24 1.67 -7.51 -10.75
CA ALA A 24 2.98 -7.09 -11.24
C ALA A 24 3.05 -7.16 -12.77
N GLU A 25 2.66 -8.31 -13.33
CA GLU A 25 2.64 -8.55 -14.77
C GLU A 25 1.72 -7.58 -15.53
N MET A 26 0.53 -7.33 -14.97
CA MET A 26 -0.41 -6.34 -15.53
C MET A 26 0.16 -4.93 -15.48
N SER A 27 0.76 -4.54 -14.36
CA SER A 27 1.35 -3.21 -14.19
C SER A 27 2.52 -2.98 -15.16
N ARG A 28 3.40 -3.98 -15.35
CA ARG A 28 4.48 -3.92 -16.34
C ARG A 28 3.95 -3.82 -17.76
N ARG A 29 2.93 -4.59 -18.12
CA ARG A 29 2.27 -4.46 -19.44
C ARG A 29 1.71 -3.06 -19.66
N THR A 30 1.09 -2.45 -18.66
CA THR A 30 0.54 -1.10 -18.76
C THR A 30 1.64 -0.04 -18.88
N LEU A 31 2.69 -0.14 -18.07
CA LEU A 31 3.74 0.87 -18.00
C LEU A 31 4.79 0.72 -19.10
N TYR A 32 5.21 -0.51 -19.38
CA TYR A 32 6.33 -0.82 -20.27
C TYR A 32 5.88 -1.38 -21.63
N CYS A 33 4.57 -1.60 -21.83
CA CYS A 33 4.01 -2.36 -22.97
C CYS A 33 4.51 -3.82 -23.06
N ALA A 34 5.20 -4.31 -22.03
CA ALA A 34 5.76 -5.65 -21.97
C ALA A 34 5.72 -6.20 -20.54
N LYS A 35 5.60 -7.53 -20.42
CA LYS A 35 5.74 -8.25 -19.15
C LYS A 35 7.19 -8.29 -18.68
N ASP A 36 8.07 -8.52 -19.65
CA ASP A 36 9.51 -8.53 -19.51
C ASP A 36 10.06 -7.19 -20.00
N ALA A 37 10.47 -6.35 -19.05
CA ALA A 37 11.00 -5.02 -19.30
C ALA A 37 12.40 -5.03 -19.93
N SER A 38 13.08 -6.18 -19.96
CA SER A 38 14.37 -6.37 -20.64
C SER A 38 14.22 -6.78 -22.11
N GLY A 39 13.03 -7.24 -22.49
CA GLY A 39 12.73 -7.69 -23.84
C GLY A 39 12.63 -6.53 -24.86
N LYS A 40 12.82 -6.87 -26.14
CA LYS A 40 12.75 -5.93 -27.28
C LYS A 40 11.41 -5.22 -27.49
N TYR A 41 10.35 -5.71 -26.84
CA TYR A 41 8.99 -5.14 -26.94
C TYR A 41 8.70 -4.12 -25.84
N SER A 42 9.62 -3.94 -24.87
CA SER A 42 9.50 -2.91 -23.86
C SER A 42 9.77 -1.53 -24.48
N ILE A 43 8.93 -0.54 -24.17
CA ILE A 43 9.13 0.85 -24.65
C ILE A 43 10.39 1.50 -24.06
N VAL A 44 10.88 0.97 -22.94
CA VAL A 44 12.10 1.39 -22.25
C VAL A 44 12.86 0.14 -21.85
N HIS A 45 14.16 0.08 -22.14
CA HIS A 45 14.96 -1.09 -21.80
C HIS A 45 15.42 -1.05 -20.34
N PHE A 46 15.22 -2.17 -19.64
CA PHE A 46 15.74 -2.43 -18.31
C PHE A 46 16.69 -3.64 -18.32
N ASP A 47 17.66 -3.65 -17.41
CA ASP A 47 18.62 -4.76 -17.30
C ASP A 47 17.98 -6.03 -16.71
N ARG A 48 16.79 -5.90 -16.12
CA ARG A 48 16.04 -6.99 -15.46
C ARG A 48 14.61 -7.05 -15.98
N PRO A 49 14.00 -8.25 -16.07
CA PRO A 49 12.63 -8.42 -16.56
C PRO A 49 11.59 -7.63 -15.75
N GLU A 50 11.83 -7.42 -14.45
CA GLU A 50 10.88 -6.74 -13.58
C GLU A 50 10.88 -5.22 -13.74
N GLY A 51 11.97 -4.65 -14.29
CA GLY A 51 12.24 -3.22 -14.23
C GLY A 51 12.09 -2.68 -12.80
N ASN A 52 11.42 -1.54 -12.66
CA ASN A 52 11.11 -0.94 -11.36
C ASN A 52 9.76 -1.40 -10.74
N ILE A 53 9.07 -2.38 -11.34
CA ILE A 53 7.81 -2.92 -10.82
C ILE A 53 8.07 -4.28 -10.19
N LEU A 54 8.25 -4.26 -8.88
CA LEU A 54 8.70 -5.39 -8.10
C LEU A 54 7.53 -6.21 -7.57
N TYR A 55 7.72 -7.53 -7.54
CA TYR A 55 6.96 -8.44 -6.69
C TYR A 55 7.96 -9.38 -6.00
N PRO A 56 8.54 -8.96 -4.87
CA PRO A 56 9.47 -9.80 -4.12
C PRO A 56 8.71 -11.01 -3.56
N ASN A 57 9.18 -12.23 -3.81
CA ASN A 57 8.57 -13.42 -3.20
C ASN A 57 9.04 -13.55 -1.74
N ILE A 58 8.33 -12.90 -0.82
CA ILE A 58 8.64 -12.90 0.61
C ILE A 58 7.59 -13.74 1.34
N PRO A 59 7.98 -14.87 1.96
CA PRO A 59 7.06 -15.66 2.77
C PRO A 59 6.79 -14.99 4.12
N HIS A 60 5.70 -15.41 4.77
CA HIS A 60 5.40 -15.03 6.15
C HIS A 60 6.57 -15.38 7.09
N SER A 61 6.83 -14.50 8.05
CA SER A 61 7.80 -14.74 9.11
C SER A 61 7.11 -15.17 10.40
N PHE A 62 6.88 -16.48 10.57
CA PHE A 62 6.20 -17.02 11.75
C PHE A 62 7.08 -17.02 13.03
N GLY A 63 6.45 -16.70 14.16
CA GLY A 63 7.01 -16.90 15.49
C GLY A 63 6.86 -18.35 15.98
N LYS A 64 7.46 -18.68 17.13
CA LYS A 64 7.30 -20.01 17.76
C LYS A 64 5.86 -20.30 18.19
N ASP A 65 5.04 -19.26 18.32
CA ASP A 65 3.61 -19.32 18.64
C ASP A 65 2.73 -19.50 17.39
N GLY A 66 3.33 -19.68 16.20
CA GLY A 66 2.62 -19.85 14.94
C GLY A 66 1.96 -18.58 14.42
N LYS A 67 2.28 -17.39 14.97
CA LYS A 67 1.75 -16.11 14.48
C LYS A 67 2.75 -15.42 13.59
N CYS A 68 2.29 -14.82 12.50
CA CYS A 68 3.15 -13.98 11.67
C CYS A 68 3.55 -12.73 12.46
N ARG A 69 4.82 -12.33 12.33
CA ARG A 69 5.38 -11.15 13.01
C ARG A 69 4.89 -9.83 12.42
N PHE A 70 4.42 -9.84 11.18
CA PHE A 70 4.11 -8.63 10.43
C PHE A 70 2.62 -8.49 10.16
N CYS A 71 1.94 -9.53 9.69
CA CYS A 71 0.51 -9.50 9.40
C CYS A 71 -0.31 -10.36 10.38
N PRO A 72 -1.66 -10.27 10.37
CA PRO A 72 -2.52 -11.13 11.19
C PRO A 72 -2.48 -12.64 10.88
N ALA A 73 -1.75 -13.08 9.86
CA ALA A 73 -1.73 -14.48 9.42
C ALA A 73 -1.22 -15.43 10.52
N LYS A 74 -1.76 -16.65 10.52
CA LYS A 74 -1.35 -17.75 11.39
C LYS A 74 -0.79 -18.88 10.53
N GLU A 75 0.20 -19.56 11.06
CA GLU A 75 0.84 -20.68 10.39
C GLU A 75 -0.17 -21.81 10.20
N ASN A 76 -0.38 -22.20 8.95
CA ASN A 76 -1.24 -23.31 8.59
C ASN A 76 -0.55 -24.14 7.50
N LYS A 77 -0.48 -25.45 7.73
CA LYS A 77 0.22 -26.40 6.85
C LYS A 77 -0.52 -26.68 5.55
N GLU A 78 -1.83 -26.41 5.48
CA GLU A 78 -2.66 -26.67 4.31
C GLU A 78 -2.83 -25.44 3.42
N PHE A 79 -3.15 -24.29 4.04
CA PHE A 79 -3.36 -23.03 3.32
C PHE A 79 -2.98 -21.84 4.20
N CYS A 80 -2.03 -21.03 3.74
CA CYS A 80 -1.69 -19.75 4.32
C CYS A 80 -2.15 -18.62 3.39
N ASP A 81 -2.65 -17.54 3.97
CA ASP A 81 -2.97 -16.31 3.24
C ASP A 81 -1.75 -15.76 2.48
N PRO A 82 -1.96 -14.97 1.42
CA PRO A 82 -0.88 -14.29 0.73
C PRO A 82 -0.05 -13.40 1.66
N ALA A 83 1.26 -13.58 1.61
CA ALA A 83 2.24 -12.74 2.28
C ALA A 83 2.50 -11.49 1.40
N TYR A 84 2.03 -10.32 1.84
CA TYR A 84 2.23 -9.08 1.07
C TYR A 84 3.63 -8.53 1.30
N PRO A 85 4.49 -8.42 0.26
CA PRO A 85 5.90 -8.09 0.45
C PRO A 85 6.12 -6.75 1.16
N PHE A 86 5.28 -5.76 0.88
CA PHE A 86 5.37 -4.44 1.51
C PHE A 86 4.98 -4.43 3.00
N ILE A 87 4.33 -5.49 3.49
CA ILE A 87 3.98 -5.67 4.91
C ILE A 87 5.02 -6.56 5.60
N GLU A 88 5.49 -7.61 4.93
CA GLU A 88 6.44 -8.60 5.42
C GLU A 88 7.91 -8.11 5.47
N THR A 89 8.12 -6.82 5.72
CA THR A 89 9.46 -6.22 5.80
C THR A 89 9.64 -5.36 7.04
N ARG A 90 10.86 -5.38 7.58
CA ARG A 90 11.32 -4.39 8.56
C ARG A 90 11.91 -3.16 7.90
N ASP A 91 12.26 -3.20 6.63
CA ASP A 91 12.86 -2.09 5.91
C ASP A 91 12.17 -1.91 4.56
N PRO A 92 11.09 -1.11 4.49
CA PRO A 92 10.41 -0.83 3.24
C PRO A 92 11.29 0.00 2.28
N LYS A 93 12.30 0.72 2.78
CA LYS A 93 13.25 1.45 1.93
C LYS A 93 14.17 0.48 1.21
N GLY A 94 14.49 -0.67 1.80
CA GLY A 94 15.32 -1.71 1.17
C GLY A 94 14.79 -2.26 -0.17
N PHE A 95 13.48 -2.10 -0.46
CA PHE A 95 12.93 -2.47 -1.77
C PHE A 95 13.37 -1.54 -2.90
N PHE A 96 13.63 -0.28 -2.57
CA PHE A 96 13.87 0.76 -3.54
C PHE A 96 15.14 1.50 -3.15
N ASN A 97 16.16 1.46 -3.99
CA ASN A 97 17.39 2.23 -3.75
C ASN A 97 17.19 3.73 -4.10
N MET A 98 16.19 4.37 -3.49
CA MET A 98 15.79 5.77 -3.73
C MET A 98 14.92 6.33 -2.60
N THR A 99 14.61 7.62 -2.69
CA THR A 99 13.59 8.30 -1.89
C THR A 99 12.40 8.68 -2.76
N PHE A 100 11.23 8.88 -2.15
CA PHE A 100 10.00 9.18 -2.86
C PHE A 100 9.48 10.57 -2.51
N ASP A 101 9.18 11.38 -3.52
CA ASP A 101 8.39 12.60 -3.31
C ASP A 101 6.92 12.25 -3.09
N VAL A 102 6.40 11.28 -3.82
CA VAL A 102 4.98 10.92 -3.82
C VAL A 102 4.82 9.41 -3.70
N VAL A 103 3.99 8.98 -2.75
CA VAL A 103 3.53 7.58 -2.62
C VAL A 103 2.01 7.57 -2.72
N ILE A 104 1.49 6.78 -3.66
CA ILE A 104 0.06 6.62 -3.89
C ILE A 104 -0.27 5.13 -3.76
N GLY A 105 -1.38 4.79 -3.08
CA GLY A 105 -1.78 3.40 -2.98
C GLY A 105 -3.26 3.16 -2.69
N ASN A 106 -3.69 1.97 -3.11
CA ASN A 106 -4.93 1.32 -2.68
C ASN A 106 -4.54 -0.01 -2.02
N PRO A 107 -4.20 0.01 -0.71
CA PRO A 107 -3.67 -1.16 -0.03
C PRO A 107 -4.70 -2.29 0.04
N PRO A 108 -4.27 -3.55 0.21
CA PRO A 108 -5.20 -4.65 0.53
C PRO A 108 -5.92 -4.36 1.86
N TYR A 109 -7.25 -4.53 1.88
CA TYR A 109 -8.05 -4.08 3.02
C TYR A 109 -8.07 -5.07 4.20
N GLN A 110 -8.23 -6.36 3.92
CA GLN A 110 -8.45 -7.38 4.94
C GLN A 110 -7.80 -8.71 4.52
N MET A 111 -7.44 -9.54 5.50
CA MET A 111 -7.22 -10.97 5.29
C MET A 111 -8.48 -11.75 5.67
N ASP A 112 -8.69 -12.87 4.98
CA ASP A 112 -9.85 -13.71 5.21
C ASP A 112 -9.51 -14.73 6.32
N ASP A 113 -10.04 -14.53 7.52
CA ASP A 113 -9.66 -15.33 8.71
C ASP A 113 -10.27 -16.75 8.73
N GLY A 114 -10.76 -17.27 7.60
CA GLY A 114 -11.28 -18.64 7.44
C GLY A 114 -12.49 -19.02 8.32
N GLY A 115 -13.06 -18.07 9.06
CA GLY A 115 -14.21 -18.25 9.96
C GLY A 115 -15.44 -17.48 9.49
N ASN A 116 -16.63 -17.87 9.98
CA ASN A 116 -17.94 -17.26 9.69
C ASN A 116 -17.91 -15.72 9.62
N LYS A 117 -17.67 -15.14 8.44
CA LYS A 117 -17.95 -13.77 7.91
C LYS A 117 -17.81 -12.53 8.83
N ALA A 118 -17.40 -12.65 10.09
CA ALA A 118 -17.57 -11.63 11.13
C ALA A 118 -16.24 -11.09 11.68
N SER A 119 -15.11 -11.77 11.45
CA SER A 119 -13.85 -11.47 12.14
C SER A 119 -12.67 -11.05 11.26
N ALA A 120 -12.86 -10.75 9.97
CA ALA A 120 -11.75 -10.36 9.08
C ALA A 120 -10.88 -9.21 9.66
N SER A 121 -9.61 -9.52 9.87
CA SER A 121 -8.61 -8.63 10.44
C SER A 121 -8.17 -7.58 9.41
N PRO A 122 -8.17 -6.28 9.78
CA PRO A 122 -7.64 -5.21 8.93
C PRO A 122 -6.17 -5.42 8.57
N LEU A 123 -5.82 -5.00 7.36
CA LEU A 123 -4.46 -5.11 6.83
C LEU A 123 -3.91 -3.79 6.27
N TYR A 124 -4.80 -2.91 5.83
CA TYR A 124 -4.44 -1.63 5.23
C TYR A 124 -3.65 -0.73 6.19
N ASP A 125 -3.88 -0.83 7.49
CA ASP A 125 -3.19 -0.08 8.53
C ASP A 125 -1.69 -0.36 8.49
N LYS A 126 -1.29 -1.61 8.32
CA LYS A 126 0.11 -2.03 8.24
C LYS A 126 0.80 -1.48 6.99
N PHE A 127 0.07 -1.46 5.88
CA PHE A 127 0.54 -0.88 4.64
C PHE A 127 0.74 0.63 4.77
N VAL A 128 -0.22 1.35 5.38
CA VAL A 128 -0.11 2.78 5.64
C VAL A 128 1.09 3.10 6.54
N GLU A 129 1.30 2.33 7.61
CA GLU A 129 2.44 2.51 8.51
C GLU A 129 3.77 2.31 7.78
N ASN A 130 3.90 1.28 6.94
CA ASN A 130 5.12 1.10 6.13
C ASN A 130 5.29 2.18 5.06
N ALA A 131 4.20 2.70 4.47
CA ALA A 131 4.26 3.82 3.54
C ALA A 131 4.71 5.12 4.23
N LYS A 132 4.26 5.39 5.46
CA LYS A 132 4.77 6.52 6.26
C LYS A 132 6.26 6.38 6.55
N ARG A 133 6.77 5.17 6.74
CA ARG A 133 8.21 4.91 6.99
C ARG A 133 9.11 5.15 5.77
N LEU A 134 8.55 5.17 4.56
CA LEU A 134 9.27 5.67 3.38
C LEU A 134 9.56 7.17 3.48
N ASP A 135 8.86 7.88 4.36
CA ASP A 135 8.95 9.32 4.60
C ASP A 135 8.77 10.17 3.33
N PRO A 136 7.70 9.94 2.54
CA PRO A 136 7.49 10.69 1.31
C PRO A 136 7.03 12.12 1.62
N LYS A 137 7.29 13.04 0.69
CA LYS A 137 6.76 14.41 0.78
C LYS A 137 5.22 14.41 0.76
N TYR A 138 4.63 13.56 -0.06
CA TYR A 138 3.19 13.36 -0.17
C TYR A 138 2.83 11.87 -0.08
N LEU A 139 1.91 11.53 0.80
CA LEU A 139 1.32 10.19 0.90
C LEU A 139 -0.18 10.29 0.67
N VAL A 140 -0.67 9.61 -0.37
CA VAL A 140 -2.09 9.53 -0.72
C VAL A 140 -2.53 8.09 -0.70
N MET A 141 -3.55 7.79 0.11
CA MET A 141 -4.07 6.42 0.22
C MET A 141 -5.59 6.44 0.26
N ILE A 142 -6.20 5.50 -0.47
CA ILE A 142 -7.61 5.16 -0.32
C ILE A 142 -7.74 3.94 0.60
N ILE A 143 -8.43 4.09 1.73
CA ILE A 143 -8.58 3.03 2.75
C ILE A 143 -10.03 2.94 3.24
N PRO A 144 -10.46 1.81 3.85
CA PRO A 144 -11.77 1.70 4.45
C PRO A 144 -11.96 2.69 5.61
N ALA A 145 -13.06 3.44 5.64
CA ALA A 145 -13.33 4.44 6.69
C ALA A 145 -13.64 3.83 8.08
N LYS A 146 -13.68 2.50 8.19
CA LYS A 146 -13.85 1.77 9.48
C LYS A 146 -12.82 2.15 10.55
N TRP A 147 -11.64 2.63 10.17
CA TRP A 147 -10.62 3.05 11.14
C TRP A 147 -11.06 4.22 12.02
N TYR A 148 -12.05 5.01 11.61
CA TYR A 148 -12.63 6.09 12.43
C TYR A 148 -13.23 5.60 13.74
N ALA A 149 -13.86 4.42 13.72
CA ALA A 149 -14.51 3.83 14.88
C ALA A 149 -13.52 3.08 15.79
N GLY A 150 -12.38 2.63 15.26
CA GLY A 150 -11.47 1.74 15.98
C GLY A 150 -11.97 0.29 16.05
N GLY A 151 -11.53 -0.46 17.06
CA GLY A 151 -11.81 -1.88 17.23
C GLY A 151 -11.08 -2.79 16.23
N LYS A 152 -11.23 -4.11 16.38
CA LYS A 152 -10.58 -5.14 15.52
C LYS A 152 -9.07 -4.94 15.33
N GLY A 153 -8.38 -4.43 16.35
CA GLY A 153 -6.93 -4.15 16.31
C GLY A 153 -6.54 -2.78 15.76
N LEU A 154 -7.50 -1.92 15.39
CA LEU A 154 -7.23 -0.59 14.82
C LEU A 154 -7.08 0.53 15.84
N ASP A 155 -7.28 0.29 17.14
CA ASP A 155 -7.30 1.38 18.14
C ASP A 155 -5.98 2.18 18.18
N SER A 156 -4.86 1.47 18.08
CA SER A 156 -3.53 2.10 17.99
C SER A 156 -3.35 2.86 16.68
N PHE A 157 -3.76 2.27 15.55
CA PHE A 157 -3.71 2.91 14.24
C PHE A 157 -4.55 4.19 14.21
N ARG A 158 -5.77 4.13 14.72
CA ARG A 158 -6.67 5.27 14.87
C ARG A 158 -6.03 6.36 15.72
N ALA A 159 -5.49 6.03 16.88
CA ALA A 159 -4.84 6.99 17.76
C ALA A 159 -3.65 7.68 17.08
N LYS A 160 -2.85 6.95 16.29
CA LYS A 160 -1.76 7.51 15.48
C LYS A 160 -2.26 8.43 14.38
N MET A 161 -3.24 7.99 13.60
CA MET A 161 -3.82 8.78 12.50
C MET A 161 -4.46 10.08 13.02
N LEU A 162 -5.20 10.04 14.13
CA LEU A 162 -5.80 11.24 14.74
C LEU A 162 -4.78 12.22 15.31
N LYS A 163 -3.61 11.73 15.74
CA LYS A 163 -2.50 12.57 16.23
C LYS A 163 -1.54 13.01 15.13
N ASP A 164 -1.70 12.51 13.91
CA ASP A 164 -0.82 12.84 12.79
C ASP A 164 -1.21 14.21 12.21
N GLY A 165 -0.57 15.26 12.73
CA GLY A 165 -0.77 16.64 12.29
C GLY A 165 -0.49 16.85 10.80
N HIS A 166 0.19 15.93 10.14
CA HIS A 166 0.51 16.03 8.71
C HIS A 166 -0.61 15.57 7.79
N ILE A 167 -1.69 14.99 8.31
CA ILE A 167 -2.86 14.64 7.50
C ILE A 167 -3.63 15.94 7.21
N THR A 168 -3.44 16.50 6.04
CA THR A 168 -3.99 17.80 5.66
C THR A 168 -5.40 17.69 5.09
N GLU A 169 -5.68 16.62 4.36
CA GLU A 169 -7.00 16.38 3.75
C GLU A 169 -7.49 14.96 4.00
N ILE A 170 -8.80 14.85 4.18
CA ILE A 170 -9.54 13.58 4.21
C ILE A 170 -10.81 13.82 3.38
N ILE A 171 -11.00 13.00 2.35
CA ILE A 171 -12.20 12.98 1.53
C ILE A 171 -12.96 11.70 1.88
N ASP A 172 -14.14 11.87 2.47
CA ASP A 172 -14.99 10.78 2.94
C ASP A 172 -16.00 10.33 1.88
N PHE A 173 -16.13 9.02 1.74
CA PHE A 173 -17.14 8.35 0.93
C PHE A 173 -17.95 7.42 1.83
N PRO A 174 -19.02 7.93 2.49
CA PRO A 174 -19.85 7.13 3.39
C PRO A 174 -20.43 5.89 2.71
N ASN A 175 -20.78 6.03 1.42
CA ASN A 175 -21.13 4.91 0.56
C ASN A 175 -19.93 4.52 -0.31
N ALA A 176 -19.32 3.37 0.00
CA ALA A 176 -18.17 2.90 -0.76
C ALA A 176 -18.49 2.61 -2.24
N LYS A 177 -19.77 2.42 -2.61
CA LYS A 177 -20.18 2.22 -4.00
C LYS A 177 -19.96 3.44 -4.89
N ASP A 178 -19.83 4.63 -4.28
CA ASP A 178 -19.53 5.85 -5.00
C ASP A 178 -18.11 5.82 -5.60
N VAL A 179 -17.23 4.97 -5.05
CA VAL A 179 -15.85 4.77 -5.54
C VAL A 179 -15.64 3.37 -6.12
N PHE A 180 -16.29 2.36 -5.54
CA PHE A 180 -16.18 0.95 -5.93
C PHE A 180 -17.57 0.35 -6.19
N PRO A 181 -18.13 0.54 -7.39
CA PRO A 181 -19.54 0.18 -7.68
C PRO A 181 -19.89 -1.28 -7.40
N ASP A 182 -18.95 -2.19 -7.67
CA ASP A 182 -19.15 -3.64 -7.59
C ASP A 182 -18.83 -4.25 -6.22
N ILE A 183 -18.38 -3.44 -5.25
CA ILE A 183 -17.90 -3.93 -3.95
C ILE A 183 -18.80 -3.45 -2.82
N SER A 184 -19.18 -4.37 -1.94
CA SER A 184 -19.88 -4.05 -0.70
C SER A 184 -18.90 -3.85 0.46
N LEU A 185 -18.31 -2.66 0.56
CA LEU A 185 -17.47 -2.27 1.69
C LEU A 185 -18.32 -1.53 2.74
N GLY A 186 -18.79 -2.26 3.76
CA GLY A 186 -19.52 -1.63 4.87
C GLY A 186 -18.69 -0.58 5.59
N GLY A 187 -19.30 0.53 6.02
CA GLY A 187 -18.60 1.61 6.73
C GLY A 187 -17.83 2.60 5.83
N GLY A 188 -17.96 2.50 4.50
CA GLY A 188 -17.43 3.49 3.57
C GLY A 188 -15.92 3.37 3.28
N ALA A 189 -15.43 4.30 2.47
CA ALA A 189 -14.02 4.49 2.15
C ALA A 189 -13.63 5.95 2.40
N CYS A 190 -12.35 6.22 2.57
CA CYS A 190 -11.81 7.57 2.61
C CYS A 190 -10.51 7.64 1.82
N ILE A 191 -10.26 8.79 1.20
CA ILE A 191 -8.95 9.15 0.68
C ILE A 191 -8.32 10.13 1.66
N PHE A 192 -7.09 9.90 2.10
CA PHE A 192 -6.37 10.90 2.88
C PHE A 192 -5.11 11.37 2.14
N LEU A 193 -4.78 12.64 2.34
CA LEU A 193 -3.51 13.24 1.98
C LEU A 193 -2.72 13.52 3.26
N ARG A 194 -1.48 13.03 3.30
CA ARG A 194 -0.49 13.40 4.31
C ARG A 194 0.67 14.13 3.66
N GLU A 195 1.02 15.30 4.17
CA GLU A 195 2.08 16.17 3.66
C GLU A 195 3.20 16.29 4.70
N ARG A 196 4.42 15.82 4.39
CA ARG A 196 5.53 15.82 5.36
C ARG A 196 5.87 17.22 5.87
N GLU A 197 5.80 18.23 4.99
CA GLU A 197 6.22 19.60 5.28
C GLU A 197 5.08 20.50 5.79
N ARG A 198 3.83 20.01 5.80
CA ARG A 198 2.67 20.80 6.20
C ARG A 198 1.96 20.12 7.37
N GLU A 199 1.76 20.88 8.43
CA GLU A 199 0.91 20.47 9.54
C GLU A 199 -0.45 21.17 9.42
N ARG A 200 -1.53 20.48 9.78
CA ARG A 200 -2.81 21.11 10.07
C ARG A 200 -2.59 22.06 11.23
N ILE A 201 -2.72 23.35 10.96
CA ILE A 201 -2.89 24.34 12.02
C ILE A 201 -4.21 23.99 12.71
N ALA A 202 -4.13 23.56 13.97
CA ALA A 202 -5.32 23.39 14.79
C ALA A 202 -6.07 24.73 14.79
N VAL A 203 -7.36 24.72 14.44
CA VAL A 203 -8.21 25.91 14.40
C VAL A 203 -8.58 26.40 15.81
N ASP A 204 -7.71 26.15 16.80
CA ASP A 204 -7.83 26.60 18.18
C ASP A 204 -6.99 27.87 18.47
N SER A 205 -6.33 28.45 17.45
CA SER A 205 -5.54 29.69 17.57
C SER A 205 -6.21 30.93 16.95
N LEU A 206 -7.50 30.82 16.60
CA LEU A 206 -8.34 31.95 16.19
C LEU A 206 -9.60 32.00 17.05
N ALA A 207 -9.41 32.25 18.35
CA ALA A 207 -10.45 32.67 19.28
C ALA A 207 -9.94 33.85 20.11
#